data_AF-A0A1G1YEG2-F1
#
_entry.id   AF-A0A1G1YEG2-F1
#
_cell.length_a   1.000
_cell.length_b   1.000
_cell.length_c   1.000
_cell.angle_alpha   90.00
_cell.angle_beta   90.00
_cell.angle_gamma   90.00
#
_symmetry.space_group_name_H-M   'P 1'
#
loop_
_entity.id
_entity.type
_entity.pdbx_description
1 polymer ?
#
loop_
_entity_poly.entity_id
_entity_poly.type
_entity_poly.pdbx_seq_one_letter_code
_entity_poly.pdbx_strand_id
1 'polypeptide(L)'
;MDPRLQGTNAEAIAWAAGFQPGSWEQLSYAGPSLWLEDPHESSHADTFQWLLDEVSEKVHQVHTVVLAGHSGCGGFKLKHGLMGPAQEKATIIASLRAAAAELKRQKPGLKVILIFATIHEYQPAGALPAITCERID
;
A
#
# COMPACT_ATOMS: atom_id res chain seq x y z
N MET A 1 -6.56 -8.85 2.68
CA MET A 1 -5.89 -8.26 1.50
C MET A 1 -6.90 -8.20 0.36
N ASP A 2 -6.91 -7.12 -0.43
CA ASP A 2 -7.82 -7.01 -1.58
C ASP A 2 -7.30 -7.85 -2.77
N PRO A 3 -8.02 -8.89 -3.21
CA PRO A 3 -7.58 -9.74 -4.31
C PRO A 3 -7.49 -8.97 -5.64
N ARG A 4 -8.15 -7.82 -5.76
CA ARG A 4 -8.10 -6.95 -6.94
C ARG A 4 -6.73 -6.30 -7.15
N LEU A 5 -5.82 -6.39 -6.17
CA LEU A 5 -4.45 -5.83 -6.27
C LEU A 5 -3.37 -6.91 -6.45
N GLN A 6 -3.75 -8.13 -6.83
CA GLN A 6 -2.80 -9.23 -7.06
C GLN A 6 -2.43 -9.35 -8.54
N GLY A 7 -1.42 -10.18 -8.85
CA GLY A 7 -0.98 -10.46 -10.23
C GLY A 7 -0.60 -9.19 -11.00
N THR A 8 -1.19 -9.00 -12.17
CA THR A 8 -0.88 -7.87 -13.07
C THR A 8 -1.13 -6.50 -12.45
N ASN A 9 -2.02 -6.41 -11.45
CA ASN A 9 -2.27 -5.15 -10.75
C ASN A 9 -1.19 -4.82 -9.71
N ALA A 10 -0.54 -5.83 -9.11
CA ALA A 10 0.64 -5.62 -8.29
C ALA A 10 1.83 -5.13 -9.16
N GLU A 11 2.00 -5.73 -10.33
CA GLU A 11 3.00 -5.32 -11.32
C GLU A 11 2.78 -3.88 -11.77
N ALA A 12 1.54 -3.48 -12.05
CA ALA A 12 1.21 -2.10 -12.41
C ALA A 12 1.56 -1.08 -11.30
N ILE A 13 1.35 -1.43 -10.03
CA ILE A 13 1.78 -0.60 -8.89
C ILE A 13 3.32 -0.51 -8.84
N ALA A 14 4.02 -1.63 -8.99
CA ALA A 14 5.49 -1.66 -8.99
C ALA A 14 6.08 -0.83 -10.15
N TRP A 15 5.49 -0.93 -11.35
CA TRP A 15 5.89 -0.12 -12.51
C TRP A 15 5.62 1.37 -12.30
N ALA A 16 4.49 1.73 -11.69
CA ALA A 16 4.20 3.12 -11.34
C ALA A 16 5.20 3.70 -10.30
N ALA A 17 5.78 2.83 -9.46
CA ALA A 17 6.88 3.19 -8.56
C ALA A 17 8.26 3.19 -9.24
N GLY A 18 8.36 2.77 -10.51
CA GLY A 18 9.60 2.74 -11.29
C GLY A 18 10.43 1.46 -11.11
N PHE A 19 9.87 0.40 -10.51
CA PHE A 19 10.56 -0.88 -10.38
C PHE A 19 10.52 -1.69 -11.67
N GLN A 20 11.57 -2.49 -11.88
CA GLN A 20 11.65 -3.42 -12.98
C GLN A 20 11.03 -4.77 -12.58
N PRO A 21 10.57 -5.59 -13.53
CA PRO A 21 10.13 -6.94 -13.24
C PRO A 21 11.20 -7.73 -12.47
N GLY A 22 10.79 -8.40 -11.39
CA GLY A 22 11.69 -9.20 -10.53
C GLY A 22 12.60 -8.40 -9.59
N SER A 23 12.49 -7.07 -9.53
CA SER A 23 13.31 -6.22 -8.66
C SER A 23 12.60 -5.81 -7.36
N TRP A 24 11.52 -6.50 -6.98
CA TRP A 24 10.69 -6.14 -5.84
C TRP A 24 10.13 -7.39 -5.15
N GLU A 25 9.83 -7.22 -3.87
CA GLU A 25 9.00 -8.13 -3.10
C GLU A 25 7.75 -7.39 -2.63
N GLN A 26 6.66 -8.13 -2.43
CA GLN A 26 5.39 -7.55 -1.98
C GLN A 26 5.00 -8.16 -0.65
N LEU A 27 4.83 -7.27 0.32
CA LEU A 27 4.09 -7.55 1.54
C LEU A 27 2.71 -6.93 1.36
N SER A 28 1.64 -7.71 1.56
CA SER A 28 0.30 -7.13 1.50
C SER A 28 -0.51 -7.44 2.75
N TYR A 29 -1.10 -6.39 3.29
CA TYR A 29 -1.90 -6.42 4.49
C TYR A 29 -3.30 -5.86 4.19
N ALA A 30 -4.23 -6.02 5.13
CA ALA A 30 -5.46 -5.24 5.07
C ALA A 30 -5.12 -3.76 5.32
N GLY A 31 -5.78 -2.83 4.61
CA GLY A 31 -5.58 -1.36 4.76
C GLY A 31 -5.43 -0.82 6.20
N PRO A 32 -6.09 -1.38 7.25
CA PRO A 32 -5.84 -1.03 8.64
C PRO A 32 -4.43 -1.26 9.21
N SER A 33 -3.62 -2.10 8.57
CA SER A 33 -2.28 -2.46 9.07
C SER A 33 -1.21 -1.41 8.78
N LEU A 34 -1.52 -0.41 7.94
CA LEU A 34 -0.62 0.72 7.64
C LEU A 34 -0.78 1.90 8.62
N TRP A 35 -1.68 1.81 9.59
CA TRP A 35 -1.81 2.80 10.65
C TRP A 35 -0.71 2.55 11.69
N LEU A 36 0.53 2.91 11.37
CA LEU A 36 1.68 2.73 12.26
C LEU A 36 1.49 3.39 13.63
N GLU A 37 0.65 4.43 13.71
CA GLU A 37 0.33 5.14 14.96
C GLU A 37 -0.89 4.56 15.71
N ASP A 38 -1.81 3.88 15.02
CA ASP A 38 -3.07 3.35 15.59
C ASP A 38 -3.58 2.15 14.77
N PRO A 39 -2.87 1.01 14.81
CA PRO A 39 -3.21 -0.16 14.02
C PRO A 39 -4.52 -0.75 14.53
N HIS A 40 -5.40 -1.14 13.62
CA HIS A 40 -6.64 -1.85 14.01
C HIS A 40 -6.34 -3.14 14.78
N GLU A 41 -5.22 -3.79 14.42
CA GLU A 41 -4.73 -5.04 14.97
C GLU A 41 -3.21 -4.90 15.19
N SER A 42 -2.79 -4.77 16.45
CA SER A 42 -1.38 -4.50 16.81
C SER A 42 -0.41 -5.60 16.35
N SER A 43 -0.86 -6.87 16.35
CA SER A 43 -0.07 -8.01 15.88
C SER A 43 0.30 -7.91 14.39
N HIS A 44 -0.52 -7.27 13.56
CA HIS A 44 -0.19 -7.02 12.16
C HIS A 44 0.90 -5.96 11.99
N ALA A 45 0.89 -4.93 12.84
CA ALA A 45 1.94 -3.92 12.85
C ALA A 45 3.28 -4.51 13.32
N ASP A 46 3.28 -5.31 14.38
CA ASP A 46 4.49 -6.00 14.87
C ASP A 46 5.08 -6.94 13.79
N THR A 47 4.21 -7.68 13.10
CA THR A 47 4.62 -8.59 12.02
C THR A 47 5.20 -7.82 10.82
N PHE A 48 4.58 -6.70 10.44
CA PHE A 48 5.09 -5.82 9.38
C PHE A 48 6.47 -5.28 9.75
N GLN A 49 6.63 -4.78 10.98
CA GLN A 49 7.88 -4.21 11.44
C GLN A 49 9.00 -5.27 11.45
N TRP A 50 8.71 -6.46 11.97
CA TRP A 50 9.68 -7.56 11.96
C TRP A 50 10.07 -7.98 10.54
N LEU A 51 9.12 -8.07 9.60
CA LEU A 51 9.43 -8.41 8.20
C LEU A 51 10.30 -7.33 7.53
N LEU A 52 9.97 -6.05 7.76
CA LEU A 52 10.76 -4.94 7.24
C LEU A 52 12.20 -4.96 7.79
N ASP A 53 12.34 -5.16 9.11
CA ASP A 53 13.63 -5.12 9.79
C ASP A 53 14.50 -6.34 9.51
N GLU A 54 13.93 -7.54 9.67
CA GLU A 54 14.70 -8.78 9.67
C GLU A 54 14.83 -9.42 8.29
N VAL A 55 13.86 -9.21 7.40
CA VAL A 55 13.87 -9.84 6.07
C VAL A 55 14.22 -8.81 5.01
N SER A 56 13.37 -7.79 4.84
CA SER A 56 13.52 -6.82 3.74
C SER A 56 14.84 -6.05 3.84
N GLU A 57 15.18 -5.45 4.98
CA GLU A 57 16.42 -4.68 5.11
C GLU A 57 17.66 -5.54 5.32
N LYS A 58 17.62 -6.50 6.25
CA LYS A 58 18.83 -7.27 6.60
C LYS A 58 19.21 -8.32 5.57
N VAL A 59 18.23 -9.04 5.00
CA VAL A 59 18.49 -10.15 4.07
C VAL A 59 18.42 -9.65 2.63
N HIS A 60 17.34 -8.98 2.25
CA HIS A 60 17.13 -8.53 0.87
C HIS A 60 17.74 -7.17 0.57
N GLN A 61 18.25 -6.47 1.59
CA GLN A 61 18.83 -5.13 1.45
C GLN A 61 17.88 -4.20 0.70
N VAL A 62 16.61 -4.13 1.08
CA VAL A 62 15.65 -3.19 0.51
C VAL A 62 15.96 -1.78 1.03
N HIS A 63 16.05 -0.80 0.12
CA HIS A 63 16.24 0.62 0.48
C HIS A 63 15.04 1.49 0.09
N THR A 64 14.06 0.92 -0.61
CA THR A 64 12.88 1.62 -1.10
C THR A 64 11.63 0.85 -0.74
N VAL A 65 10.70 1.50 -0.04
CA VAL A 65 9.37 0.96 0.28
C VAL A 65 8.33 1.71 -0.55
N VAL A 66 7.39 0.96 -1.12
CA VAL A 66 6.19 1.51 -1.75
C VAL A 66 5.01 1.31 -0.82
N LEU A 67 4.36 2.40 -0.42
CA LEU A 67 3.08 2.35 0.25
C LEU A 67 1.98 2.62 -0.77
N ALA A 68 1.15 1.62 -1.03
CA ALA A 68 0.06 1.71 -1.99
C ALA A 68 -1.31 1.63 -1.28
N GLY A 69 -2.13 2.67 -1.44
CA GLY A 69 -3.55 2.65 -1.11
C GLY A 69 -4.40 2.48 -2.36
N HIS A 70 -5.70 2.19 -2.20
CA HIS A 70 -6.59 1.99 -3.35
C HIS A 70 -8.03 2.43 -3.11
N SER A 71 -8.76 2.74 -4.18
CA SER A 71 -10.19 3.06 -4.12
C SER A 71 -11.03 1.86 -3.69
N GLY A 72 -12.16 2.13 -3.01
CA GLY A 72 -13.08 1.09 -2.55
C GLY A 72 -12.44 0.12 -1.56
N CYS A 73 -11.57 0.63 -0.68
CA CYS A 73 -10.85 -0.19 0.29
C CYS A 73 -11.77 -0.63 1.43
N GLY A 74 -12.14 -1.91 1.44
CA GLY A 74 -13.02 -2.48 2.46
C GLY A 74 -12.53 -2.27 3.90
N GLY A 75 -11.22 -2.42 4.13
CA GLY A 75 -10.63 -2.16 5.45
C GLY A 75 -10.69 -0.69 5.88
N PHE A 76 -10.58 0.23 4.92
CA PHE A 76 -10.69 1.66 5.17
C PHE A 76 -12.14 2.07 5.48
N LYS A 77 -13.10 1.49 4.74
CA LYS A 77 -14.54 1.64 4.98
C LYS A 77 -14.95 1.15 6.38
N LEU A 78 -14.31 0.10 6.92
CA LEU A 78 -14.61 -0.38 8.28
C LEU A 78 -14.27 0.66 9.37
N LYS A 79 -13.18 1.42 9.24
CA LYS A 79 -12.78 2.43 10.25
C LYS A 79 -13.51 3.76 10.08
N HIS A 80 -13.68 4.21 8.85
CA HIS A 80 -14.16 5.57 8.56
C HIS A 80 -15.63 5.63 8.13
N GLY A 81 -16.27 4.48 7.92
CA GLY A 81 -17.63 4.42 7.39
C GLY A 81 -17.69 4.68 5.88
N LEU A 82 -18.90 4.95 5.38
CA LEU A 82 -19.14 5.27 3.98
C LEU A 82 -18.73 6.71 3.68
N MET A 83 -17.83 6.88 2.72
CA MET A 83 -17.39 8.18 2.20
C MET A 83 -17.63 8.24 0.70
N GLY A 84 -17.83 9.45 0.17
CA GLY A 84 -17.83 9.66 -1.28
C GLY A 84 -16.43 9.42 -1.87
N PRO A 85 -16.31 9.08 -3.17
CA PRO A 85 -15.02 8.69 -3.78
C PRO A 85 -13.89 9.71 -3.60
N ALA A 86 -14.18 11.01 -3.75
CA ALA A 86 -13.19 12.08 -3.58
C ALA A 86 -12.69 12.18 -2.13
N GLN A 87 -13.60 12.06 -1.17
CA GLN A 87 -13.26 12.08 0.26
C GLN A 87 -12.50 10.82 0.68
N GLU A 88 -12.91 9.64 0.19
CA GLU A 88 -12.20 8.39 0.41
C GLU A 88 -10.75 8.51 -0.06
N LYS A 89 -10.54 8.92 -1.32
CA LYS A 89 -9.20 9.13 -1.89
C LYS A 89 -8.36 10.09 -1.04
N ALA A 90 -8.91 11.27 -0.69
CA ALA A 90 -8.18 12.26 0.10
C ALA A 90 -7.76 11.71 1.47
N THR A 91 -8.65 10.97 2.13
CA THR A 91 -8.39 10.38 3.45
C THR A 91 -7.33 9.27 3.36
N ILE A 92 -7.40 8.41 2.34
CA ILE A 92 -6.38 7.38 2.09
C ILE A 92 -5.01 8.01 1.84
N ILE A 93 -4.94 9.06 1.00
CA ILE A 93 -3.70 9.79 0.72
C ILE A 93 -3.12 10.38 2.02
N ALA A 94 -3.96 10.97 2.88
CA ALA A 94 -3.53 11.49 4.15
C ALA A 94 -2.94 10.39 5.06
N SER A 95 -3.61 9.23 5.14
CA SER A 95 -3.11 8.08 5.91
C SER A 95 -1.77 7.56 5.37
N LEU A 96 -1.59 7.46 4.06
CA LEU A 96 -0.32 7.05 3.45
C LEU A 96 0.82 8.02 3.76
N ARG A 97 0.54 9.33 3.74
CA ARG A 97 1.52 10.36 4.09
C ARG A 97 1.93 10.29 5.56
N ALA A 98 0.99 10.06 6.47
CA ALA A 98 1.27 9.85 7.89
C ALA A 98 2.16 8.61 8.10
N ALA A 99 1.81 7.48 7.46
CA ALA A 99 2.62 6.27 7.53
C ALA A 99 4.04 6.47 6.97
N ALA A 100 4.19 7.20 5.85
CA ALA A 100 5.49 7.52 5.30
C ALA A 100 6.33 8.44 6.21
N ALA A 101 5.70 9.43 6.86
CA ALA A 101 6.39 10.28 7.82
C ALA A 101 6.93 9.46 9.00
N GLU A 102 6.12 8.53 9.52
CA GLU A 102 6.53 7.66 10.62
C GLU A 102 7.65 6.69 10.20
N LEU A 103 7.55 6.05 9.03
CA LEU A 103 8.63 5.22 8.49
C LEU A 103 9.93 6.00 8.32
N LYS A 104 9.88 7.22 7.78
CA LYS A 104 11.06 8.08 7.62
C LYS A 104 11.65 8.50 8.96
N ARG A 105 10.82 8.72 9.98
CA ARG A 105 11.27 9.04 11.34
C ARG A 105 12.03 7.87 11.96
N GLN A 106 11.52 6.66 11.81
CA GLN A 106 12.14 5.44 12.32
C GLN A 106 13.38 5.02 11.50
N LYS A 107 13.34 5.22 10.17
CA LYS A 107 14.34 4.76 9.19
C LYS A 107 14.68 5.88 8.19
N PRO A 108 15.52 6.86 8.58
CA PRO A 108 15.82 8.02 7.73
C PRO A 108 16.50 7.69 6.39
N GLY A 109 17.16 6.53 6.29
CA GLY A 109 17.81 6.06 5.06
C GLY A 109 16.87 5.38 4.06
N LEU A 110 15.62 5.09 4.46
CA LEU A 110 14.65 4.40 3.61
C LEU A 110 13.97 5.41 2.68
N LYS A 111 14.01 5.14 1.37
CA LYS A 111 13.19 5.87 0.41
C LYS A 111 11.76 5.35 0.50
N VAL A 112 10.79 6.25 0.64
CA VAL A 112 9.37 5.90 0.65
C VAL A 112 8.69 6.52 -0.56
N ILE A 113 8.07 5.69 -1.39
CA ILE A 113 7.26 6.08 -2.55
C ILE A 113 5.80 5.84 -2.20
N LEU A 114 4.94 6.79 -2.54
CA LEU A 114 3.51 6.70 -2.28
C LEU A 114 2.73 6.53 -3.58
N ILE A 115 1.84 5.53 -3.63
CA ILE A 115 0.96 5.26 -4.76
C ILE A 115 -0.50 5.23 -4.31
N PHE A 116 -1.39 5.83 -5.10
CA PHE A 116 -2.83 5.58 -5.03
C PHE A 116 -3.30 4.84 -6.29
N ALA A 117 -3.94 3.68 -6.10
CA ALA A 117 -4.51 2.88 -7.19
C ALA A 117 -6.03 3.08 -7.28
N THR A 118 -6.51 3.57 -8.42
CA THR A 118 -7.95 3.60 -8.72
C THR A 118 -8.34 2.30 -9.40
N ILE A 119 -9.28 1.56 -8.81
CA ILE A 119 -9.80 0.30 -9.35
C ILE A 119 -11.03 0.61 -10.22
N HIS A 120 -11.00 0.15 -11.47
CA HIS A 120 -12.10 0.30 -12.43
C HIS A 120 -12.94 -0.98 -12.47
N GLU A 121 -14.20 -0.90 -12.08
CA GLU A 121 -15.08 -2.06 -11.89
C GLU A 121 -15.50 -2.76 -13.20
N TYR A 122 -15.26 -2.16 -14.36
CA TYR A 122 -15.68 -2.74 -15.64
C TYR A 122 -14.61 -3.67 -16.23
N GLN A 123 -14.91 -4.97 -16.29
CA GLN A 123 -14.17 -5.93 -17.12
C GLN A 123 -15.01 -7.13 -17.61
N PRO A 124 -14.62 -7.76 -18.73
CA PRO A 124 -15.13 -9.06 -19.14
C PRO A 124 -14.82 -10.15 -18.10
N ALA A 125 -15.67 -11.19 -18.04
CA ALA A 125 -15.59 -12.25 -17.04
C ALA A 125 -14.22 -12.95 -17.02
N GLY A 126 -13.62 -13.04 -15.83
CA GLY A 126 -12.36 -13.76 -15.60
C GLY A 126 -11.09 -12.91 -15.62
N ALA A 127 -11.18 -11.60 -15.88
CA ALA A 127 -10.05 -10.68 -15.81
C ALA A 127 -10.01 -9.90 -14.47
N LEU A 128 -8.82 -9.52 -14.01
CA LEU A 128 -8.61 -8.67 -12.83
C LEU A 128 -8.91 -7.21 -13.18
N PRO A 129 -9.76 -6.50 -12.41
CA PRO A 129 -10.21 -5.15 -12.75
C PRO A 129 -9.02 -4.24 -13.05
N ALA A 130 -9.13 -3.42 -14.10
CA ALA A 130 -8.03 -2.55 -14.48
C ALA A 130 -7.79 -1.53 -13.38
N ILE A 131 -6.52 -1.16 -13.16
CA ILE A 131 -6.18 -0.08 -12.23
C ILE A 131 -5.48 1.07 -12.95
N THR A 132 -5.65 2.28 -12.42
CA THR A 132 -4.78 3.42 -12.74
C THR A 132 -4.02 3.80 -11.49
N CYS A 133 -2.69 3.90 -11.61
CA CYS A 133 -1.82 4.26 -10.51
C CYS A 133 -1.41 5.73 -10.62
N GLU A 134 -1.50 6.44 -9.51
CA GLU A 134 -1.01 7.81 -9.35
C GLU A 134 0.08 7.82 -8.28
N ARG A 135 1.22 8.45 -8.59
CA ARG A 135 2.26 8.73 -7.61
C ARG A 135 1.94 10.03 -6.88
N ILE A 136 1.96 9.99 -5.55
CA ILE A 136 1.39 11.03 -4.66
C ILE A 136 2.39 11.53 -3.59
N ASP A 137 3.66 11.20 -3.76
CA ASP A 137 4.77 11.63 -2.89
C ASP A 137 5.25 13.06 -3.17
#